data_AF-A0AAP0YJW4-F1
#
_entry.id   AF-A0AAP0YJW4-F1
#
_cell.length_a   1.000
_cell.length_b   1.000
_cell.length_c   1.000
_cell.angle_alpha   90.00
_cell.angle_beta   90.00
_cell.angle_gamma   90.00
#
_symmetry.space_group_name_H-M   'P 1'
#
loop_
_entity.id
_entity.type
_entity.pdbx_description
1 polymer ?
#
loop_
_entity_poly.entity_id
_entity_poly.type
_entity_poly.pdbx_seq_one_letter_code
_entity_poly.pdbx_strand_id
1 'polypeptide(L)'
;MIGKYLEIKDYPNAKKWVEELGLVFKNQHILGDWAFLRGKVYFHSGDFETAWESFNKAYQTSKLDSFREEDPQYLDFLRNPKKYMKNE
;
A
#
# COMPACT_ATOMS: atom_id res chain seq x y z
N MET A 1 -1.24 -7.16 -13.66
CA MET A 1 -1.15 -7.32 -12.19
C MET A 1 -0.18 -6.28 -11.67
N ILE A 2 -0.43 -5.72 -10.49
CA ILE A 2 0.33 -4.56 -9.98
C ILE A 2 1.83 -4.78 -9.86
N GLY A 3 2.27 -6.03 -9.59
CA GLY A 3 3.68 -6.41 -9.53
C GLY A 3 4.47 -5.99 -10.77
N LYS A 4 3.90 -6.19 -11.98
CA LYS A 4 4.55 -5.80 -13.23
C LYS A 4 4.80 -4.29 -13.33
N TYR A 5 3.84 -3.46 -12.87
CA TYR A 5 4.02 -2.00 -12.86
C TYR A 5 5.11 -1.58 -11.87
N LEU A 6 5.17 -2.23 -10.70
CA LEU A 6 6.20 -1.95 -9.70
C LEU A 6 7.61 -2.40 -10.17
N GLU A 7 7.72 -3.54 -10.84
CA GLU A 7 8.98 -4.05 -11.41
C GLU A 7 9.60 -3.08 -12.42
N ILE A 8 8.78 -2.53 -13.32
CA ILE A 8 9.24 -1.55 -14.32
C ILE A 8 9.21 -0.11 -13.81
N LYS A 9 8.89 0.10 -12.52
CA LYS A 9 8.78 1.42 -11.86
C LYS A 9 7.78 2.38 -12.53
N ASP A 10 6.75 1.84 -13.16
CA ASP A 10 5.67 2.61 -13.77
C ASP A 10 4.62 2.97 -12.71
N TYR A 11 5.01 3.90 -11.84
CA TYR A 11 4.17 4.36 -10.74
C TYR A 11 2.89 5.08 -11.18
N PRO A 12 2.88 5.89 -12.25
CA PRO A 12 1.63 6.51 -12.73
C PRO A 12 0.56 5.47 -13.07
N ASN A 13 0.91 4.43 -13.82
CA ASN A 13 -0.05 3.37 -14.15
C ASN A 13 -0.37 2.47 -12.95
N ALA A 14 0.60 2.23 -12.05
CA ALA A 14 0.33 1.53 -10.79
C ALA A 14 -0.71 2.26 -9.93
N LYS A 15 -0.59 3.59 -9.79
CA LYS A 15 -1.54 4.44 -9.06
C LYS A 15 -2.92 4.40 -9.70
N LYS A 16 -2.99 4.63 -11.02
CA LYS A 16 -4.27 4.55 -11.74
C LYS A 16 -4.95 3.21 -11.53
N TRP A 17 -4.21 2.12 -11.69
CA TRP A 17 -4.75 0.76 -11.54
C TRP A 17 -5.30 0.49 -10.14
N VAL A 18 -4.59 0.91 -9.08
CA VAL A 18 -5.03 0.63 -7.70
C VAL A 18 -6.22 1.48 -7.26
N GLU A 19 -6.32 2.71 -7.77
CA GLU A 19 -7.49 3.57 -7.53
C GLU A 19 -8.73 3.05 -8.28
N GLU A 20 -8.58 2.64 -9.54
CA GLU A 20 -9.66 1.98 -10.29
C GLU A 20 -10.14 0.70 -9.60
N LEU A 21 -9.21 -0.10 -9.08
CA LEU A 21 -9.54 -1.30 -8.31
C LEU A 21 -10.32 -0.96 -7.03
N GLY A 22 -9.99 0.15 -6.37
CA GLY A 22 -10.70 0.62 -5.17
C GLY A 22 -12.16 0.97 -5.43
N LEU A 23 -12.47 1.49 -6.62
CA LEU A 23 -13.85 1.80 -7.02
C LEU A 23 -14.69 0.52 -7.15
N VAL A 24 -14.10 -0.58 -7.62
CA VAL A 24 -14.79 -1.89 -7.73
C VAL A 24 -15.07 -2.48 -6.35
N PHE A 25 -14.16 -2.26 -5.39
CA PHE A 25 -14.25 -2.83 -4.04
C PHE A 25 -14.91 -1.94 -3.00
N LYS A 26 -15.34 -0.72 -3.36
CA LYS A 26 -15.92 0.28 -2.45
C LYS A 26 -17.08 -0.24 -1.59
N ASN A 27 -17.81 -1.26 -2.06
CA ASN A 27 -18.94 -1.87 -1.38
C ASN A 27 -18.69 -3.31 -0.91
N GLN A 28 -17.44 -3.78 -0.89
CA GLN A 28 -17.08 -5.17 -0.58
C GLN A 28 -16.29 -5.25 0.73
N HIS A 29 -16.41 -6.38 1.45
CA HIS A 29 -15.67 -6.63 2.69
C HIS A 29 -14.15 -6.82 2.52
N ILE A 30 -13.63 -6.80 1.28
CA ILE A 30 -12.21 -6.99 0.94
C ILE A 30 -11.39 -5.70 0.94
N LEU A 31 -11.82 -4.71 1.73
CA LEU A 31 -11.15 -3.41 1.85
C LEU A 31 -9.71 -3.51 2.39
N GLY A 32 -9.40 -4.55 3.17
CA GLY A 32 -8.07 -4.77 3.77
C GLY A 32 -7.00 -5.08 2.72
N ASP A 33 -7.25 -6.05 1.84
CA ASP A 33 -6.30 -6.47 0.81
C ASP A 33 -6.06 -5.35 -0.21
N TRP A 34 -7.13 -4.66 -0.61
CA TRP A 34 -7.01 -3.49 -1.47
C TRP A 34 -6.19 -2.38 -0.82
N ALA A 35 -6.45 -2.06 0.46
CA ALA A 35 -5.71 -1.04 1.17
C ALA A 35 -4.22 -1.38 1.28
N PHE A 36 -3.89 -2.66 1.43
CA PHE A 36 -2.51 -3.12 1.44
C PHE A 36 -1.83 -2.94 0.07
N LEU A 37 -2.50 -3.32 -1.03
CA LEU A 37 -2.00 -3.10 -2.40
C LEU A 37 -1.79 -1.61 -2.69
N ARG A 38 -2.72 -0.76 -2.23
CA ARG A 38 -2.60 0.69 -2.32
C ARG A 38 -1.37 1.18 -1.57
N GLY A 39 -1.18 0.74 -0.33
CA GLY A 39 0.01 1.04 0.48
C GLY A 39 1.31 0.75 -0.27
N LYS A 40 1.42 -0.43 -0.91
CA LYS A 40 2.61 -0.82 -1.70
C LYS A 40 2.88 0.15 -2.84
N VAL A 41 1.88 0.51 -3.63
CA VAL A 41 2.05 1.44 -4.76
C VAL A 41 2.58 2.78 -4.28
N TYR A 42 1.93 3.34 -3.29
CA TYR A 42 2.26 4.68 -2.82
C TYR A 42 3.63 4.71 -2.14
N PHE A 43 3.99 3.66 -1.41
CA PHE A 43 5.31 3.47 -0.81
C PHE A 43 6.42 3.47 -1.86
N HIS A 44 6.28 2.66 -2.91
CA HIS A 44 7.27 2.59 -3.99
C HIS A 44 7.32 3.88 -4.83
N SER A 45 6.23 4.63 -4.88
CA SER A 45 6.18 5.92 -5.59
C SER A 45 6.73 7.11 -4.78
N GLY A 46 7.13 6.90 -3.52
CA GLY A 46 7.65 7.93 -2.62
C GLY A 46 6.59 8.79 -1.93
N ASP A 47 5.31 8.49 -2.14
CA ASP A 47 4.19 9.17 -1.48
C ASP A 47 3.90 8.44 -0.16
N PHE A 48 4.78 8.70 0.82
CA PHE A 48 4.78 7.98 2.08
C PHE A 48 3.55 8.28 2.94
N GLU A 49 3.00 9.49 2.87
CA GLU A 49 1.79 9.83 3.62
C GLU A 49 0.62 8.93 3.21
N THR A 50 0.33 8.89 1.91
CA THR A 50 -0.75 8.05 1.36
C THR A 50 -0.47 6.56 1.58
N ALA A 51 0.80 6.16 1.49
CA ALA A 51 1.20 4.78 1.74
C ALA A 51 0.90 4.36 3.18
N TRP A 52 1.24 5.21 4.15
CA TRP A 52 1.05 4.91 5.57
C TRP A 52 -0.42 4.82 5.94
N GLU A 53 -1.24 5.77 5.48
CA GLU A 53 -2.70 5.72 5.69
C GLU A 53 -3.30 4.41 5.15
N SER A 54 -2.85 3.98 3.97
CA SER A 54 -3.32 2.76 3.33
C SER A 54 -2.89 1.51 4.10
N PHE A 55 -1.64 1.42 4.55
CA PHE A 55 -1.19 0.31 5.39
C PHE A 55 -1.88 0.28 6.76
N ASN A 56 -2.14 1.44 7.35
CA ASN A 56 -2.88 1.53 8.61
C ASN A 56 -4.32 1.02 8.44
N LYS A 57 -4.99 1.36 7.34
CA LYS A 57 -6.32 0.84 7.02
C LYS A 57 -6.32 -0.67 6.78
N ALA A 58 -5.31 -1.18 6.06
CA ALA A 58 -5.14 -2.63 5.89
C ALA A 58 -5.00 -3.31 7.26
N TYR A 59 -4.11 -2.81 8.11
CA TYR A 59 -3.89 -3.32 9.45
C TYR A 59 -5.15 -3.27 10.34
N GLN A 60 -5.97 -2.24 10.25
CA GLN A 60 -7.24 -2.19 10.99
C GLN A 60 -8.24 -3.25 10.53
N THR A 61 -8.19 -3.66 9.26
CA THR A 61 -9.17 -4.57 8.65
C THR A 61 -8.78 -6.04 8.83
N SER A 62 -7.51 -6.37 8.55
CA SER A 62 -6.99 -7.75 8.52
C SER A 62 -5.87 -8.00 9.54
N LYS A 63 -5.54 -7.00 10.39
CA LYS A 63 -4.42 -7.05 11.34
C LYS A 63 -3.10 -7.39 10.65
N LEU A 64 -2.36 -8.34 11.19
CA LEU A 64 -1.03 -8.70 10.69
C LEU A 64 -1.09 -9.70 9.53
N ASP A 65 -2.26 -10.25 9.20
CA ASP A 65 -2.36 -11.29 8.18
C ASP A 65 -1.94 -10.76 6.81
N SER A 66 -2.34 -9.53 6.46
CA SER A 66 -1.91 -8.89 5.19
C SER A 66 -0.42 -8.56 5.10
N PHE A 67 0.34 -8.67 6.20
CA PHE A 67 1.77 -8.36 6.24
C PHE A 67 2.65 -9.60 6.39
N ARG A 68 2.07 -10.79 6.65
CA ARG A 68 2.81 -11.97 7.09
C ARG A 68 3.77 -12.54 6.03
N GLU A 69 3.37 -12.50 4.76
CA GLU A 69 4.13 -13.06 3.62
C GLU A 69 4.77 -11.97 2.76
N GLU A 70 4.72 -10.73 3.23
CA GLU A 70 5.14 -9.56 2.47
C GLU A 70 6.50 -9.03 2.94
N ASP A 71 7.07 -8.10 2.18
CA ASP A 71 8.38 -7.53 2.53
C ASP A 71 8.35 -6.91 3.94
N PRO A 72 9.26 -7.32 4.85
CA PRO A 72 9.32 -6.80 6.21
C PRO A 72 9.38 -5.27 6.29
N GLN A 73 9.87 -4.60 5.24
CA GLN A 73 9.93 -3.14 5.18
C GLN A 73 8.54 -2.49 5.31
N TYR A 74 7.46 -3.13 4.85
CA TYR A 74 6.12 -2.55 4.94
C TYR A 74 5.61 -2.52 6.38
N LEU A 75 5.91 -3.58 7.15
CA LEU A 75 5.59 -3.63 8.57
C LEU A 75 6.47 -2.67 9.38
N ASP A 76 7.76 -2.57 9.04
CA ASP A 76 8.65 -1.56 9.63
C ASP A 76 8.16 -0.14 9.34
N PHE A 77 7.76 0.14 8.10
CA PHE A 77 7.23 1.44 7.70
C PHE A 77 5.93 1.79 8.43
N LEU A 78 5.00 0.83 8.56
CA LEU A 78 3.77 1.03 9.32
C LEU A 78 4.06 1.43 10.79
N ARG A 79 5.05 0.78 11.42
CA ARG A 79 5.43 1.02 12.82
C ARG A 79 6.31 2.25 13.02
N ASN A 80 7.17 2.55 12.05
CA ASN A 80 8.21 3.57 12.12
C ASN A 80 8.14 4.54 10.91
N PRO A 81 7.00 5.18 10.61
CA PRO A 81 6.85 5.97 9.37
C PRO A 81 7.86 7.12 9.25
N LYS A 82 8.24 7.72 10.39
CA LYS A 82 9.24 8.79 10.46
C LYS A 82 10.63 8.40 9.94
N LYS A 83 10.96 7.11 9.88
CA LYS A 83 12.23 6.64 9.29
C LYS A 83 12.26 6.85 7.78
N TYR A 84 11.10 6.83 7.13
CA TYR A 84 10.95 6.89 5.67
C TYR A 84 10.48 8.27 5.19
N MET A 85 9.76 9.01 6.03
CA MET A 85 9.26 10.37 5.74
C MET A 85 10.27 11.50 6.02
N LYS A 86 11.47 11.17 6.51
CA LYS A 86 12.50 12.17 6.76
C LYS A 86 13.13 12.61 5.44
N ASN A 87 12.70 13.77 4.97
CA ASN A 87 13.53 14.63 4.13
C ASN A 87 14.36 15.50 5.09
N GLU A 88 15.68 15.40 5.01
CA GLU A 88 16.57 16.50 5.43
C GLU A 88 16.44 17.67 4.45
#